data_AF-A0A1Z9FAD8-F1
#
_entry.id   AF-A0A1Z9FAD8-F1
#
_cell.length_a   1.000
_cell.length_b   1.000
_cell.length_c   1.000
_cell.angle_alpha   90.00
_cell.angle_beta   90.00
_cell.angle_gamma   90.00
#
_symmetry.space_group_name_H-M   'P 1'
#
loop_
_entity.id
_entity.type
_entity.pdbx_description
1 polymer ?
#
loop_
_entity_poly.entity_id
_entity_poly.type
_entity_poly.pdbx_seq_one_letter_code
_entity_poly.pdbx_strand_id
1 'polypeptide(L)'
;MRISEFQTHIENVYGEKDRERGIAMSVAWLAEEVGELAQAIRKGTHEQRVHEFGDVIAWVFSIANQVGVNMEDAIERYVTDPP
;
A
#
# COMPACT_ATOMS: atom_id res chain seq x y z
N MET A 1 5.75 9.23 -11.77
CA MET A 1 4.57 9.41 -10.91
C MET A 1 5.06 9.88 -9.55
N ARG A 2 4.44 10.90 -8.99
CA ARG A 2 4.70 11.37 -7.63
C ARG A 2 3.94 10.51 -6.61
N ILE A 3 4.36 10.53 -5.35
CA ILE A 3 3.67 9.81 -4.26
C ILE A 3 2.21 10.28 -4.15
N SER A 4 1.98 11.59 -4.18
CA SER A 4 0.65 12.20 -4.15
C SER A 4 -0.22 11.84 -5.37
N GLU A 5 0.37 11.73 -6.57
CA GLU A 5 -0.32 11.27 -7.77
C GLU A 5 -0.78 9.82 -7.63
N PHE A 6 0.10 8.94 -7.10
CA PHE A 6 -0.24 7.55 -6.85
C PHE A 6 -1.33 7.42 -5.78
N GLN A 7 -1.25 8.18 -4.69
CA GLN A 7 -2.27 8.17 -3.64
C GLN A 7 -3.65 8.56 -4.17
N THR A 8 -3.70 9.61 -4.98
CA THR A 8 -4.93 10.08 -5.64
C THR A 8 -5.46 9.03 -6.61
N HIS A 9 -4.57 8.35 -7.35
CA HIS A 9 -4.96 7.26 -8.24
C HIS A 9 -5.63 6.11 -7.47
N ILE A 10 -5.03 5.65 -6.36
CA ILE A 10 -5.60 4.60 -5.53
C ILE A 10 -6.97 5.00 -4.97
N GLU A 11 -7.11 6.24 -4.47
CA GLU A 11 -8.41 6.75 -3.99
C GLU A 11 -9.48 6.72 -5.09
N ASN A 12 -9.14 7.16 -6.29
CA ASN A 12 -10.08 7.20 -7.41
C ASN A 12 -10.50 5.81 -7.89
N VAL A 13 -9.62 4.81 -7.83
CA VAL A 13 -9.89 3.46 -8.34
C VAL A 13 -10.56 2.58 -7.29
N TYR A 14 -10.12 2.67 -6.03
CA TYR A 14 -10.49 1.73 -4.96
C TYR A 14 -11.22 2.36 -3.77
N GLY A 15 -11.17 3.69 -3.61
CA GLY A 15 -11.59 4.36 -2.38
C GLY A 15 -13.02 4.07 -1.93
N GLU A 16 -13.98 4.01 -2.85
CA GLU A 16 -15.38 3.66 -2.52
C GLU A 16 -15.50 2.24 -1.96
N LYS A 17 -14.93 1.25 -2.68
CA LYS A 17 -14.92 -0.16 -2.25
C LYS A 17 -14.16 -0.36 -0.95
N ASP A 18 -13.07 0.38 -0.75
CA ASP A 18 -12.26 0.32 0.45
C ASP A 18 -13.03 0.82 1.66
N ARG A 19 -13.78 1.93 1.51
CA ARG A 19 -14.69 2.43 2.55
C ARG A 19 -15.81 1.45 2.89
N GLU A 20 -16.42 0.84 1.89
CA GLU A 20 -17.46 -0.18 2.09
C GLU A 20 -16.93 -1.43 2.80
N ARG A 21 -15.74 -1.89 2.43
CA ARG A 21 -15.06 -3.05 3.03
C ARG A 21 -14.58 -2.77 4.45
N GLY A 22 -14.20 -1.53 4.73
CA GLY A 22 -13.80 -1.06 6.04
C GLY A 22 -12.34 -1.34 6.40
N ILE A 23 -11.87 -0.61 7.41
CA ILE A 23 -10.46 -0.57 7.78
C ILE A 23 -9.92 -1.90 8.29
N ALA A 24 -10.69 -2.64 9.09
CA ALA A 24 -10.25 -3.91 9.67
C ALA A 24 -9.98 -4.96 8.58
N MET A 25 -10.87 -5.03 7.58
CA MET A 25 -10.68 -5.91 6.43
C MET A 25 -9.53 -5.44 5.55
N SER A 26 -9.35 -4.13 5.36
CA SER A 26 -8.22 -3.58 4.61
C SER A 26 -6.87 -3.94 5.22
N VAL A 27 -6.76 -3.90 6.56
CA VAL A 27 -5.56 -4.34 7.28
C VAL A 27 -5.35 -5.86 7.15
N ALA A 28 -6.43 -6.65 7.17
CA ALA A 28 -6.34 -8.09 6.96
C ALA A 28 -5.79 -8.43 5.56
N TRP A 29 -6.28 -7.75 4.52
CA TRP A 29 -5.76 -7.88 3.15
C TRP A 29 -4.27 -7.48 3.07
N LEU A 30 -3.87 -6.36 3.65
CA LEU A 30 -2.45 -5.99 3.70
C LEU A 30 -1.58 -7.10 4.35
N ALA A 31 -2.07 -7.74 5.41
CA ALA A 31 -1.34 -8.83 6.06
C ALA A 31 -1.21 -10.08 5.16
N GLU A 32 -2.23 -10.36 4.35
CA GLU A 32 -2.22 -11.42 3.35
C GLU A 32 -1.15 -11.15 2.28
N GLU A 33 -1.13 -9.94 1.70
CA GLU A 33 -0.14 -9.57 0.67
C GLU A 33 1.30 -9.60 1.20
N VAL A 34 1.52 -9.24 2.47
CA VAL A 34 2.84 -9.38 3.10
C VAL A 34 3.27 -10.85 3.16
N GLY A 35 2.32 -11.76 3.35
CA GLY A 35 2.55 -13.21 3.26
C GLY A 35 2.91 -13.65 1.85
N GLU A 36 2.19 -13.16 0.83
CA GLU A 36 2.46 -13.46 -0.58
C GLU A 36 3.82 -12.90 -1.02
N LEU A 37 4.15 -11.67 -0.63
CA LEU A 37 5.46 -11.06 -0.81
C LEU A 37 6.56 -11.90 -0.18
N ALA A 38 6.39 -12.38 1.05
CA ALA A 38 7.37 -13.24 1.70
C ALA A 38 7.59 -14.54 0.91
N GLN A 39 6.53 -15.11 0.34
CA GLN A 39 6.62 -16.29 -0.52
C GLN A 39 7.36 -15.97 -1.83
N ALA A 40 7.05 -14.87 -2.50
CA ALA A 40 7.69 -14.42 -3.73
C ALA A 40 9.18 -14.11 -3.52
N ILE A 41 9.56 -13.50 -2.38
CA ILE A 41 10.96 -13.26 -2.03
C ILE A 41 11.73 -14.58 -1.86
N ARG A 42 11.12 -15.57 -1.18
CA ARG A 42 11.81 -16.82 -0.85
C ARG A 42 11.97 -17.75 -2.06
N LYS A 43 10.98 -17.79 -2.95
CA LYS A 43 10.88 -18.83 -4.00
C LYS A 43 10.37 -18.34 -5.35
N GLY A 44 9.96 -17.08 -5.45
CA GLY A 44 9.32 -16.54 -6.64
C GLY A 44 10.32 -16.03 -7.69
N THR A 45 9.78 -15.73 -8.86
CA THR A 45 10.51 -15.06 -9.95
C THR A 45 10.71 -13.57 -9.65
N HIS A 46 11.47 -12.86 -10.49
CA HIS A 46 11.54 -11.40 -10.39
C HIS A 46 10.17 -10.76 -10.65
N GLU A 47 9.42 -11.27 -11.63
CA GLU A 47 8.09 -10.77 -11.99
C GLU A 47 7.10 -10.92 -10.83
N GLN A 48 7.11 -12.08 -10.16
CA GLN A 48 6.29 -12.28 -8.96
C GLN A 48 6.66 -11.29 -7.86
N ARG A 49 7.95 -11.07 -7.60
CA ARG A 49 8.37 -10.06 -6.62
C ARG A 49 7.87 -8.66 -6.98
N VAL A 50 7.97 -8.26 -8.24
CA VAL A 50 7.45 -6.95 -8.69
C VAL A 50 5.94 -6.85 -8.45
N HIS A 51 5.19 -7.93 -8.69
CA HIS A 51 3.76 -8.00 -8.42
C HIS A 51 3.45 -7.79 -6.94
N GLU A 52 4.00 -8.63 -6.06
CA GLU A 52 3.69 -8.57 -4.62
C GLU A 52 4.17 -7.29 -3.95
N PHE A 53 5.29 -6.71 -4.40
CA PHE A 53 5.71 -5.38 -3.93
C PHE A 53 4.68 -4.32 -4.31
N GLY A 54 4.10 -4.44 -5.51
CA GLY A 54 3.03 -3.57 -5.98
C GLY A 54 1.78 -3.69 -5.11
N ASP A 55 1.35 -4.91 -4.79
CA ASP A 55 0.13 -5.14 -4.02
C ASP A 55 0.27 -4.66 -2.58
N VAL A 56 1.40 -4.94 -1.91
CA VAL A 56 1.68 -4.40 -0.57
C VAL A 56 1.64 -2.87 -0.58
N ILE A 57 2.27 -2.22 -1.57
CA ILE A 57 2.26 -0.76 -1.68
C ILE A 57 0.84 -0.24 -1.94
N ALA A 58 0.07 -0.86 -2.83
CA ALA A 58 -1.30 -0.46 -3.12
C ALA A 58 -2.18 -0.49 -1.86
N TRP A 59 -2.10 -1.57 -1.07
CA TRP A 59 -2.87 -1.70 0.16
C TRP A 59 -2.46 -0.71 1.25
N VAL A 60 -1.17 -0.37 1.36
CA VAL A 60 -0.71 0.69 2.27
C VAL A 60 -1.37 2.03 1.91
N PHE A 61 -1.41 2.38 0.63
CA PHE A 61 -2.06 3.62 0.17
C PHE A 61 -3.59 3.58 0.35
N SER A 62 -4.24 2.44 0.09
CA SER A 62 -5.67 2.23 0.35
C SER A 62 -6.02 2.45 1.82
N ILE A 63 -5.18 1.97 2.74
CA ILE A 63 -5.36 2.20 4.18
C ILE A 63 -5.12 3.67 4.51
N ALA A 64 -4.05 4.28 4.00
CA ALA A 64 -3.74 5.70 4.24
C ALA A 64 -4.91 6.61 3.83
N ASN A 65 -5.54 6.34 2.69
CA ASN A 65 -6.72 7.06 2.23
C ASN A 65 -7.91 6.91 3.17
N GLN A 66 -8.17 5.70 3.69
CA GLN A 66 -9.26 5.46 4.64
C GLN A 66 -9.07 6.18 5.99
N VAL A 67 -7.82 6.32 6.44
CA VAL A 67 -7.51 6.96 7.73
C VAL A 67 -7.09 8.43 7.62
N GLY A 68 -7.09 9.00 6.41
CA GLY A 68 -6.76 10.40 6.16
C GLY A 68 -5.28 10.75 6.35
N VAL A 69 -4.37 9.82 6.06
CA VAL A 69 -2.92 10.04 6.12
C VAL A 69 -2.39 10.50 4.76
N ASN A 70 -1.65 11.59 4.74
CA ASN A 70 -0.88 12.01 3.56
C ASN A 70 0.42 11.19 3.48
N MET A 71 0.58 10.42 2.41
CA MET A 71 1.74 9.53 2.24
C MET A 71 3.03 10.28 1.90
N GLU A 72 2.96 11.44 1.25
CA GLU A 72 4.12 12.25 0.94
C GLU A 72 4.75 12.78 2.24
N ASP A 73 3.92 13.30 3.16
CA ASP A 73 4.36 13.73 4.49
C ASP A 73 4.94 12.56 5.32
N ALA A 74 4.30 11.39 5.27
CA ALA A 74 4.74 10.20 6.01
C ALA A 74 6.11 9.70 5.54
N ILE A 75 6.40 9.78 4.24
CA ILE A 75 7.66 9.32 3.64
C ILE A 75 8.75 10.39 3.79
N GLU A 76 8.44 11.68 3.62
CA GLU A 76 9.38 12.80 3.74
C GLU A 76 10.07 12.83 5.11
N ARG A 77 9.38 12.36 6.15
CA ARG A 77 9.96 12.19 7.49
C ARG A 77 11.27 11.39 7.49
N TYR A 78 11.40 10.35 6.66
CA TYR A 78 12.61 9.54 6.58
C TYR A 78 13.78 10.22 5.85
N VAL A 79 13.53 11.33 5.16
CA VAL A 79 14.56 12.16 4.53
C VAL A 79 15.00 13.28 5.47
N THR A 80 14.06 13.87 6.20
CA THR A 80 14.26 15.09 6.98
C THR A 80 14.57 14.84 8.46
N ASP A 81 13.99 13.80 9.06
CA ASP A 81 14.15 13.41 10.48
C ASP A 81 14.04 11.88 10.64
N PRO A 82 15.00 11.11 10.08
CA PRO A 82 15.02 9.67 10.23
C PRO A 82 15.27 9.25 11.69
N PRO A 83 14.69 8.11 12.14
CA PRO A 83 14.89 7.59 13.49
C PRO A 83 16.33 7.15 13.79
#